data_AF-A0A397Y204-F1
#
_entry.id   AF-A0A397Y204-F1
#
_cell.length_a   1.000
_cell.length_b   1.000
_cell.length_c   1.000
_cell.angle_alpha   90.00
_cell.angle_beta   90.00
_cell.angle_gamma   90.00
#
_symmetry.space_group_name_H-M   'P 1'
#
loop_
_entity.id
_entity.type
_entity.pdbx_description
1 polymer ?
#
loop_
_entity_poly.entity_id
_entity_poly.type
_entity_poly.pdbx_seq_one_letter_code
_entity_poly.pdbx_strand_id
1 'polypeptide(L)'
;MAIPHVHPMFLLILSLFCLPTLLAIPFQDCGWGDYPIKVTGVEVFEEQNKASLNITGSTNKVITGGFVLLGVNIGNKKIIDDIYELSELITCPVSPGPIVLPLHKLFPYSTEEKMRVSISVNDLDHEEIMCLYFYYDTSSTGVVFA
;
A
#
# COMPACT_ATOMS: atom_id res chain seq x y z
N MET A 1 -11.62 0.39 50.99
CA MET A 1 -11.37 0.84 49.60
C MET A 1 -11.29 -0.41 48.74
N ALA A 2 -12.28 -0.64 47.88
CA ALA A 2 -12.30 -1.80 46.99
C ALA A 2 -11.61 -1.39 45.68
N ILE A 3 -10.51 -2.05 45.36
CA ILE A 3 -9.83 -1.88 44.07
C ILE A 3 -10.74 -2.56 43.05
N PRO A 4 -11.29 -1.86 42.04
CA PRO A 4 -12.04 -2.52 40.99
C PRO A 4 -11.07 -3.45 40.26
N HIS A 5 -11.37 -4.75 40.30
CA HIS A 5 -10.62 -5.78 39.58
C HIS A 5 -11.00 -5.66 38.10
N VAL A 6 -10.50 -4.60 37.45
CA VAL A 6 -10.70 -4.37 36.01
C VAL A 6 -10.12 -5.57 35.30
N HIS A 7 -11.00 -6.40 34.75
CA HIS A 7 -10.66 -7.68 34.16
C HIS A 7 -9.70 -7.42 32.98
N PRO A 8 -8.45 -7.90 33.00
CA PRO A 8 -7.44 -7.55 31.99
C PRO A 8 -7.86 -7.91 30.55
N MET A 9 -8.79 -8.86 30.38
CA MET A 9 -9.43 -9.14 29.09
C MET A 9 -10.23 -7.97 28.51
N PHE A 10 -10.86 -7.13 29.35
CA PHE A 10 -11.66 -5.99 28.86
C PHE A 10 -10.77 -4.89 28.27
N LEU A 11 -9.57 -4.71 28.83
CA LEU A 11 -8.55 -3.78 28.32
C LEU A 11 -7.97 -4.26 26.97
N LEU A 12 -7.77 -5.58 26.80
CA LEU A 12 -7.34 -6.15 25.52
C LEU A 12 -8.35 -5.92 24.40
N ILE A 13 -9.64 -6.05 24.70
CA ILE A 13 -10.72 -5.84 23.71
C ILE A 13 -10.77 -4.37 23.29
N LEU A 14 -10.67 -3.42 24.22
CA LEU A 14 -10.62 -1.98 23.90
C LEU A 14 -9.37 -1.60 23.07
N SER A 15 -8.24 -2.26 23.30
CA SER A 15 -7.02 -2.08 22.49
C SER A 15 -7.20 -2.52 21.04
N LEU A 16 -8.00 -3.56 20.78
CA LEU A 16 -8.24 -4.08 19.43
C LEU A 16 -9.08 -3.11 18.56
N PHE A 17 -9.93 -2.29 19.19
CA PHE A 17 -10.74 -1.28 18.50
C PHE A 17 -9.97 0.01 18.16
N CYS A 18 -8.78 0.20 18.72
CA CYS A 18 -7.91 1.34 18.39
C CYS A 18 -6.87 1.02 17.31
N LEU A 19 -6.90 -0.18 16.70
CA LEU A 19 -6.06 -0.40 15.53
C LEU A 19 -6.55 0.50 14.39
N PRO A 20 -5.66 1.21 13.69
CA PRO A 20 -6.02 1.86 12.44
C PRO A 20 -6.65 0.78 11.56
N THR A 21 -7.83 1.07 11.00
CA THR A 21 -8.54 0.17 10.11
C THR A 21 -7.66 -0.11 8.89
N LEU A 22 -6.88 -1.19 8.96
CA LEU A 22 -6.03 -1.68 7.88
C LEU A 22 -6.96 -2.28 6.82
N LEU A 23 -7.36 -1.46 5.85
CA LEU A 23 -8.22 -1.91 4.75
C LEU A 23 -7.33 -2.41 3.62
N ALA A 24 -7.32 -3.73 3.43
CA ALA A 24 -6.80 -4.32 2.21
C ALA A 24 -7.71 -3.91 1.04
N ILE A 25 -7.15 -3.24 0.03
CA ILE A 25 -7.90 -2.78 -1.14
C ILE A 25 -7.76 -3.83 -2.26
N PRO A 26 -8.87 -4.16 -2.98
CA PRO A 26 -8.78 -5.01 -4.15
C PRO A 26 -7.94 -4.33 -5.24
N PHE A 27 -6.95 -5.06 -5.74
CA PHE A 27 -6.05 -4.63 -6.80
C PHE A 27 -6.10 -5.61 -7.97
N GLN A 28 -5.60 -5.18 -9.13
CA GLN A 28 -5.41 -6.00 -10.32
C GLN A 28 -3.97 -5.84 -10.80
N ASP A 29 -3.42 -6.90 -11.39
CA ASP A 29 -2.19 -6.78 -12.16
C ASP A 29 -2.45 -6.02 -13.48
N CYS A 30 -1.38 -5.54 -14.11
CA CYS A 30 -1.47 -4.85 -15.40
C CYS A 30 -1.64 -5.79 -16.61
N GLY A 31 -1.65 -7.12 -16.38
CA GLY A 31 -1.97 -8.13 -17.38
C GLY A 31 -0.86 -8.48 -18.37
N TRP A 32 0.39 -8.02 -18.18
CA TRP A 32 1.45 -8.19 -19.19
C TRP A 32 2.43 -9.34 -18.95
N GLY A 33 2.38 -10.04 -17.80
CA GLY A 33 3.28 -11.18 -17.60
C GLY A 33 3.27 -11.81 -16.21
N ASP A 34 4.02 -12.91 -16.10
CA ASP A 34 4.38 -13.54 -14.83
C ASP A 34 5.48 -12.70 -14.16
N TYR A 35 5.09 -11.62 -13.48
CA TYR A 35 6.05 -10.73 -12.80
C TYR A 35 6.84 -11.47 -11.70
N PRO A 36 8.17 -11.23 -11.58
CA PRO A 36 9.00 -11.75 -10.49
C PRO A 36 8.45 -11.44 -9.09
N ILE A 37 7.87 -10.25 -8.90
CA ILE A 37 7.17 -9.88 -7.66
C ILE A 37 5.69 -10.28 -7.77
N LYS A 38 5.27 -11.17 -6.87
CA LYS A 38 3.88 -11.58 -6.67
C LYS A 38 3.25 -10.82 -5.51
N VAL A 39 2.36 -9.90 -5.84
CA VAL A 39 1.65 -9.10 -4.83
C VAL A 39 0.52 -9.91 -4.23
N THR A 40 0.46 -9.92 -2.90
CA THR A 40 -0.56 -10.62 -2.11
C THR A 40 -1.51 -9.67 -1.40
N GLY A 41 -1.12 -8.41 -1.23
CA GLY A 41 -1.95 -7.42 -0.55
C GLY A 41 -1.51 -5.99 -0.84
N VAL A 42 -2.49 -5.09 -0.88
CA VAL A 42 -2.29 -3.64 -0.90
C VAL A 42 -3.09 -3.05 0.25
N GLU A 43 -2.39 -2.43 1.20
CA GLU A 43 -2.99 -1.74 2.33
C GLU A 43 -2.86 -0.24 2.11
N VAL A 44 -3.93 0.49 2.41
CA VAL A 44 -3.94 1.97 2.33
C VAL A 44 -4.30 2.52 3.69
N PHE A 45 -3.51 3.49 4.16
CA PHE A 45 -3.71 4.12 5.45
C PHE A 45 -3.40 5.60 5.39
N GLU A 46 -3.94 6.34 6.35
CA GLU A 46 -3.71 7.77 6.49
C GLU A 46 -2.42 8.05 7.25
N GLU A 47 -1.57 8.91 6.69
CA GLU A 47 -0.38 9.45 7.33
C GLU A 47 -0.33 10.96 7.10
N GLN A 48 -0.57 11.75 8.15
CA GLN A 48 -0.55 13.23 8.09
C GLN A 48 -1.47 13.80 6.98
N ASN A 49 -2.72 13.34 6.91
CA ASN A 49 -3.72 13.71 5.89
C ASN A 49 -3.38 13.30 4.45
N LYS A 50 -2.39 12.43 4.26
CA LYS A 50 -2.03 11.85 2.96
C LYS A 50 -2.16 10.33 3.01
N ALA A 51 -2.49 9.73 1.87
CA ALA A 51 -2.51 8.30 1.71
C ALA A 51 -1.09 7.74 1.62
N SER A 52 -0.82 6.74 2.45
CA SER A 52 0.36 5.89 2.40
C SER A 52 -0.07 4.47 2.06
N LEU A 53 0.81 3.71 1.43
CA LEU A 53 0.55 2.36 0.95
C LEU A 53 1.60 1.40 1.49
N ASN A 54 1.15 0.20 1.86
CA ASN A 54 2.03 -0.97 1.99
C ASN A 54 1.62 -2.01 0.95
N ILE A 55 2.56 -2.35 0.07
CA ILE A 55 2.38 -3.44 -0.89
C ILE A 55 3.12 -4.64 -0.37
N THR A 56 2.40 -5.72 -0.09
CA THR A 56 2.96 -6.96 0.43
C THR A 56 2.98 -8.02 -0.66
N GLY A 57 4.03 -8.83 -0.68
CA GLY A 57 4.17 -9.88 -1.67
C GLY A 57 5.37 -10.78 -1.43
N SER A 58 5.79 -11.45 -2.50
CA SER A 58 7.02 -12.22 -2.54
C SER A 58 7.73 -12.06 -3.88
N THR A 59 9.06 -12.15 -3.89
CA THR A 59 9.87 -12.16 -5.10
C THR A 59 10.57 -13.50 -5.28
N ASN A 60 10.70 -13.97 -6.52
CA ASN A 60 11.50 -15.15 -6.89
C ASN A 60 12.90 -14.80 -7.45
N LYS A 61 13.20 -13.49 -7.63
CA LYS A 61 14.46 -12.96 -8.18
C LYS A 61 15.18 -12.13 -7.12
N VAL A 62 16.51 -12.09 -7.17
CA VAL A 62 17.30 -11.11 -6.40
C VAL A 62 17.07 -9.73 -7.01
N ILE A 63 16.66 -8.77 -6.18
CA ILE A 63 16.44 -7.38 -6.63
C ILE A 63 17.59 -6.54 -6.09
N THR A 64 18.43 -6.02 -6.98
CA THR A 64 19.62 -5.23 -6.60
C THR A 64 19.35 -3.72 -6.55
N GLY A 65 18.25 -3.28 -7.12
CA GLY A 65 17.84 -1.88 -7.24
C GLY A 65 16.77 -1.73 -8.32
N GLY A 66 16.45 -0.49 -8.66
CA GLY A 66 15.42 -0.18 -9.66
C GLY A 66 14.65 1.09 -9.32
N PHE A 67 13.51 1.27 -9.96
CA PHE A 67 12.64 2.43 -9.81
C PHE A 67 11.20 2.01 -9.60
N VAL A 68 10.49 2.74 -8.72
CA VAL A 68 9.06 2.62 -8.52
C VAL A 68 8.38 3.79 -9.20
N LEU A 69 7.49 3.50 -10.16
CA LEU A 69 6.69 4.47 -10.88
C LEU A 69 5.29 4.51 -10.27
N LEU A 70 4.88 5.69 -9.79
CA LEU A 70 3.57 5.94 -9.22
C LEU A 70 2.76 6.86 -10.15
N GLY A 71 1.65 6.34 -10.66
CA GLY A 71 0.68 7.12 -11.42
C GLY A 71 -0.65 7.23 -10.68
N VAL A 72 -1.17 8.45 -10.51
CA VAL A 72 -2.53 8.68 -9.99
C VAL A 72 -3.35 9.44 -11.02
N ASN A 73 -4.51 8.89 -11.36
CA ASN A 73 -5.43 9.47 -12.35
C ASN A 73 -6.80 9.70 -11.74
N ILE A 74 -7.46 10.80 -12.10
CA ILE A 74 -8.89 11.02 -11.86
C ILE A 74 -9.57 11.01 -13.24
N GLY A 75 -10.44 10.03 -13.46
CA GLY A 75 -10.93 9.73 -14.81
C GLY A 75 -9.77 9.48 -15.78
N ASN A 76 -9.66 10.30 -16.83
CA ASN A 76 -8.59 10.22 -17.84
C ASN A 76 -7.44 11.22 -17.61
N LYS A 77 -7.48 12.00 -16.52
CA LYS A 77 -6.48 13.03 -16.23
C LYS A 77 -5.45 12.49 -15.24
N LYS A 78 -4.17 12.50 -15.65
CA LYS A 78 -3.04 12.22 -14.76
C LYS A 78 -2.81 13.40 -13.81
N ILE A 79 -2.80 13.13 -12.51
CA ILE A 79 -2.62 14.13 -11.45
C ILE A 79 -1.24 13.99 -10.81
N ILE A 80 -0.76 12.75 -10.62
CA ILE A 80 0.56 12.45 -10.05
C ILE A 80 1.29 11.50 -10.98
N ASP A 81 2.60 11.74 -11.12
CA ASP A 81 3.54 10.96 -11.91
C ASP A 81 4.91 11.02 -11.25
N ASP A 82 5.09 10.24 -10.19
CA ASP A 82 6.30 10.27 -9.38
C ASP A 82 7.14 9.02 -9.62
N ILE A 83 8.46 9.19 -9.53
CA ILE A 83 9.44 8.12 -9.66
C ILE A 83 10.28 8.13 -8.38
N TYR A 84 10.40 6.96 -7.75
CA TYR A 84 11.22 6.75 -6.56
C TYR A 84 12.30 5.73 -6.85
N GLU A 85 13.48 5.88 -6.26
CA GLU A 85 14.47 4.81 -6.27
C GLU A 85 14.02 3.68 -5.35
N LEU A 86 14.01 2.44 -5.84
CA LEU A 86 13.56 1.29 -5.06
C LEU A 86 14.41 1.12 -3.79
N SER A 87 15.71 1.37 -3.89
CA SER A 87 16.65 1.25 -2.78
C SER A 87 16.50 2.33 -1.70
N GLU A 88 15.74 3.40 -1.96
CA GLU A 88 15.37 4.38 -0.93
C GLU A 88 14.15 3.92 -0.12
N LEU A 89 13.30 3.06 -0.72
CA LEU A 89 12.09 2.55 -0.11
C LEU A 89 12.32 1.24 0.66
N ILE A 90 13.24 0.40 0.16
CA ILE A 90 13.58 -0.90 0.76
C ILE A 90 15.10 -1.13 0.76
N THR A 91 15.58 -2.02 1.62
CA THR A 91 17.00 -2.37 1.65
C THR A 91 17.36 -3.31 0.50
N CYS A 92 18.12 -2.79 -0.47
CA CYS A 92 18.71 -3.58 -1.54
C CYS A 92 20.13 -4.08 -1.17
N PRO A 93 20.55 -5.29 -1.61
CA PRO A 93 19.77 -6.21 -2.43
C PRO A 93 18.73 -7.01 -1.62
N VAL A 94 17.58 -7.27 -2.23
CA VAL A 94 16.53 -8.13 -1.68
C VAL A 94 16.73 -9.56 -2.18
N SER A 95 16.79 -10.52 -1.28
CA SER A 95 16.84 -11.94 -1.62
C SER A 95 15.45 -12.48 -1.97
N PRO A 96 15.34 -13.58 -2.75
CA PRO A 96 14.08 -14.26 -2.99
C PRO A 96 13.34 -14.58 -1.68
N GLY A 97 12.05 -14.29 -1.64
CA GLY A 97 11.23 -14.44 -0.43
C GLY A 97 10.20 -13.31 -0.25
N PRO A 98 9.62 -13.20 0.96
CA PRO A 98 8.66 -12.14 1.29
C PRO A 98 9.27 -10.74 1.14
N ILE A 99 8.47 -9.81 0.64
CA ILE A 99 8.84 -8.41 0.46
C ILE A 99 7.67 -7.51 0.85
N VAL A 100 7.99 -6.36 1.45
CA VAL A 100 7.05 -5.27 1.69
C VAL A 100 7.63 -4.01 1.05
N LEU A 101 6.86 -3.37 0.19
CA LEU A 101 7.20 -2.09 -0.43
C LEU A 101 6.35 -0.99 0.22
N PRO A 102 6.94 -0.21 1.14
CA PRO A 102 6.27 0.92 1.75
C PRO A 102 6.36 2.16 0.86
N LEU A 103 5.26 2.90 0.75
CA LEU A 103 5.17 4.16 0.03
C LEU A 103 4.44 5.18 0.90
N HIS A 104 5.11 6.29 1.23
CA HIS A 104 4.61 7.22 2.23
C HIS A 104 4.10 8.52 1.61
N LYS A 105 2.95 9.00 2.10
CA LYS A 105 2.44 10.36 1.87
C LYS A 105 2.31 10.72 0.38
N LEU A 106 1.70 9.84 -0.40
CA LEU A 106 1.64 9.89 -1.84
C LEU A 106 0.65 10.94 -2.37
N PHE A 107 -0.62 10.83 -1.98
CA PHE A 107 -1.72 11.68 -2.48
C PHE A 107 -2.66 12.07 -1.33
N PRO A 108 -3.57 13.05 -1.50
CA PRO A 108 -4.54 13.39 -0.46
C PRO A 108 -5.33 12.15 -0.02
N TYR A 109 -5.42 11.91 1.30
CA TYR A 109 -6.16 10.76 1.81
C TYR A 109 -7.66 10.93 1.51
N SER A 110 -8.24 12.08 1.86
CA SER A 110 -9.62 12.40 1.51
C SER A 110 -9.74 12.88 0.07
N THR A 111 -10.55 12.19 -0.73
CA THR A 111 -10.91 12.56 -2.10
C THR A 111 -12.40 12.40 -2.36
N GLU A 112 -13.01 13.39 -3.00
CA GLU A 112 -14.40 13.31 -3.47
C GLU A 112 -14.52 12.48 -4.75
N GLU A 113 -13.43 12.42 -5.53
CA GLU A 113 -13.40 11.73 -6.81
C GLU A 113 -12.63 10.42 -6.71
N LYS A 114 -13.10 9.41 -7.45
CA LYS A 114 -12.45 8.11 -7.54
C LYS A 114 -11.14 8.20 -8.32
N MET A 115 -10.05 7.87 -7.64
CA MET A 115 -8.70 7.82 -8.19
C MET A 115 -8.38 6.42 -8.69
N ARG A 116 -7.68 6.34 -9.83
CA ARG A 116 -6.98 5.12 -10.27
C ARG A 116 -5.51 5.28 -9.93
N VAL A 117 -5.03 4.48 -8.99
CA VAL A 117 -3.63 4.42 -8.57
C VAL A 117 -2.98 3.27 -9.32
N SER A 118 -1.86 3.53 -9.99
CA SER A 118 -1.08 2.54 -10.73
C SER A 118 0.36 2.58 -10.23
N ILE A 119 0.92 1.41 -9.98
CA ILE A 119 2.24 1.25 -9.38
C ILE A 119 2.98 0.21 -10.20
N SER A 120 4.14 0.58 -10.71
CA SER A 120 5.04 -0.30 -11.45
C SER A 120 6.43 -0.25 -10.80
N VAL A 121 7.13 -1.38 -10.78
CA VAL A 121 8.52 -1.48 -10.33
C VAL A 121 9.32 -2.00 -11.49
N ASN A 122 10.32 -1.22 -11.90
CA ASN A 122 11.30 -1.62 -12.90
C ASN A 122 12.62 -1.92 -12.20
N ASP A 123 13.32 -2.97 -12.61
CA ASP A 123 14.70 -3.20 -12.15
C ASP A 123 15.71 -2.28 -12.87
N LEU A 124 16.99 -2.44 -12.58
CA LEU A 124 18.07 -1.64 -13.18
C LEU A 124 18.20 -1.83 -14.70
N ASP A 125 17.70 -2.95 -15.24
CA ASP A 125 17.69 -3.23 -16.68
C ASP A 125 16.42 -2.67 -17.35
N HIS A 126 15.61 -1.91 -16.62
CA HIS A 126 14.30 -1.39 -17.05
C HIS A 126 13.28 -2.49 -17.37
N GLU A 127 13.48 -3.71 -16.83
CA GLU A 127 12.48 -4.78 -16.89
C GLU A 127 11.40 -4.51 -15.83
N GLU A 128 10.13 -4.50 -16.24
CA GLU A 128 9.02 -4.37 -15.30
C GLU A 128 8.87 -5.66 -14.49
N ILE A 129 9.22 -5.60 -13.21
CA ILE A 129 9.23 -6.75 -12.30
C ILE A 129 8.01 -6.81 -11.38
N MET A 130 7.17 -5.77 -11.41
CA MET A 130 5.87 -5.68 -10.73
C MET A 130 5.01 -4.64 -11.44
N CYS A 131 3.73 -4.91 -11.67
CA CYS A 131 2.76 -3.87 -12.03
C CYS A 131 1.39 -4.20 -11.48
N LEU A 132 0.78 -3.22 -10.83
CA LEU A 132 -0.59 -3.29 -10.36
C LEU A 132 -1.30 -1.96 -10.47
N TYR A 133 -2.62 -2.01 -10.39
CA TYR A 133 -3.44 -0.84 -10.18
C TYR A 133 -4.64 -1.18 -9.29
N PHE A 134 -5.15 -0.16 -8.62
CA PHE A 134 -6.38 -0.25 -7.85
C PHE A 134 -7.13 1.08 -7.94
N TYR A 135 -8.39 1.04 -7.52
CA TYR A 135 -9.19 2.25 -7.40
C TYR A 135 -9.33 2.64 -5.94
N TYR A 136 -9.24 3.94 -5.68
CA TYR A 136 -9.32 4.51 -4.35
C TYR A 136 -10.31 5.67 -4.34
N ASP A 137 -11.22 5.66 -3.38
CA ASP A 137 -12.07 6.79 -3.02
C ASP A 137 -12.39 6.71 -1.52
N THR A 138 -12.47 7.86 -0.86
CA THR A 138 -12.92 7.90 0.54
C THR A 138 -14.44 7.88 0.67
N SER A 139 -15.19 7.99 -0.44
CA SER A 139 -16.65 7.90 -0.42
C SER A 139 -17.15 6.54 0.07
N SER A 140 -16.37 5.47 -0.13
CA SER A 140 -16.64 4.13 0.42
C SER A 140 -16.23 3.94 1.89
N THR A 141 -15.56 4.91 2.51
CA THR A 141 -15.24 4.91 3.96
C THR A 141 -16.35 5.55 4.81
N GLY A 142 -17.48 5.86 4.20
CA GLY A 142 -18.70 6.27 4.89
C GLY A 142 -19.27 5.15 5.77
N VAL A 143 -19.03 5.30 7.07
CA VAL A 143 -19.82 4.75 8.19
C VAL A 143 -19.57 3.28 8.55
N VAL A 144 -18.80 3.07 9.62
CA VAL A 144 -19.13 2.05 10.62
C VAL A 144 -19.40 2.79 11.93
N PHE A 145 -20.65 3.18 12.16
CA PHE A 145 -21.15 3.31 13.53
C PHE A 145 -21.43 1.90 14.04
N ALA A 146 -20.71 1.48 15.07
CA ALA A 146 -21.16 0.52 16.06
C ALA A 146 -20.37 0.75 17.35
#